data_AF-A0A943L6E1-F1
#
_entry.id   AF-A0A943L6E1-F1
#
_cell.length_a   1.000
_cell.length_b   1.000
_cell.length_c   1.000
_cell.angle_alpha   90.00
_cell.angle_beta   90.00
_cell.angle_gamma   90.00
#
_symmetry.space_group_name_H-M   'P 1'
#
loop_
_entity.id
_entity.type
_entity.pdbx_description
1 polymer ?
#
loop_
_entity_poly.entity_id
_entity_poly.type
_entity_poly.pdbx_seq_one_letter_code
_entity_poly.pdbx_strand_id
1 'polypeptide(L)'
;AISITRFQAGNTWNVIPSKAELEGTVRTFQNDVRDIIPNLMKRNIEGIASAFGAKINFRWYPYAPSVYNDDKYTKAVTEAATKLGYKVVEAKQSAGGEDFALYQTKIPGYFVWMGVGGSKEWHHPSYNLDEEALIVAARYFSCLVRKVLSRLL
;
A
#
# COMPACT_ATOMS: atom_id res chain seq x y z
N ALA A 1 -8.18 -6.83 0.40
CA ALA A 1 -9.46 -6.11 0.35
C ALA A 1 -9.83 -5.81 -1.11
N ILE A 2 -11.12 -5.94 -1.45
CA ILE A 2 -11.69 -5.52 -2.74
C ILE A 2 -12.67 -4.40 -2.42
N SER A 3 -12.56 -3.26 -3.11
CA SER A 3 -13.45 -2.12 -2.93
C SER A 3 -13.96 -1.66 -4.30
N ILE A 4 -15.26 -1.81 -4.54
CA ILE A 4 -15.92 -1.24 -5.72
C ILE A 4 -16.23 0.22 -5.40
N THR A 5 -15.62 1.13 -6.16
CA THR A 5 -15.69 2.57 -5.92
C THR A 5 -16.53 3.30 -6.97
N ARG A 6 -16.87 2.64 -8.09
CA ARG A 6 -17.81 3.13 -9.09
C ARG A 6 -18.75 2.00 -9.53
N PHE A 7 -20.04 2.31 -9.60
CA PHE A 7 -21.05 1.46 -10.20
C PHE A 7 -21.95 2.35 -11.05
N GLN A 8 -22.16 1.99 -12.32
CA GLN A 8 -23.08 2.68 -13.21
C GLN A 8 -23.86 1.70 -14.07
N ALA A 9 -25.19 1.83 -14.07
CA ALA A 9 -26.09 1.06 -14.93
C ALA A 9 -27.34 1.90 -15.28
N GLY A 10 -27.67 2.00 -16.56
CA GLY A 10 -28.82 2.80 -17.02
C GLY A 10 -28.64 4.31 -16.88
N ASN A 11 -29.65 5.04 -17.33
CA ASN A 11 -29.68 6.51 -17.34
C ASN A 11 -31.10 7.12 -17.23
N THR A 12 -32.16 6.30 -17.29
CA THR A 12 -33.56 6.72 -17.14
C THR A 12 -34.35 5.63 -16.41
N TRP A 13 -35.46 5.99 -15.78
CA TRP A 13 -36.22 5.14 -14.88
C TRP A 13 -37.10 4.08 -15.58
N ASN A 14 -37.35 4.22 -16.88
CA ASN A 14 -38.33 3.42 -17.63
C ASN A 14 -37.73 2.58 -18.78
N VAL A 15 -36.40 2.56 -18.93
CA VAL A 15 -35.70 1.76 -19.96
C VAL A 15 -34.77 0.77 -19.26
N ILE A 16 -34.91 -0.51 -19.60
CA ILE A 16 -34.05 -1.57 -19.06
C ILE A 16 -32.62 -1.39 -19.62
N PRO A 17 -31.59 -1.27 -18.77
CA PRO A 17 -30.23 -1.04 -19.24
C PRO A 17 -29.63 -2.27 -19.92
N SER A 18 -28.91 -2.06 -21.02
CA SER A 18 -28.20 -3.13 -21.74
C SER A 18 -26.79 -3.39 -21.21
N LYS A 19 -26.25 -2.52 -20.33
CA LYS A 19 -24.91 -2.65 -19.74
C LYS A 19 -24.84 -2.06 -18.33
N ALA A 20 -23.92 -2.61 -17.54
CA ALA A 20 -23.46 -2.06 -16.28
C ALA A 20 -21.92 -2.03 -16.27
N GLU A 21 -21.34 -1.03 -15.63
CA GLU A 21 -19.90 -0.88 -15.48
C GLU A 21 -19.54 -0.65 -14.01
N LEU A 22 -18.56 -1.44 -13.54
CA LEU A 22 -18.05 -1.37 -12.18
C LEU A 22 -16.53 -1.12 -12.24
N GLU A 23 -16.05 -0.25 -11.36
CA GLU A 23 -14.62 -0.02 -11.16
C GLU A 23 -14.30 0.00 -9.68
N GLY A 24 -13.06 -0.35 -9.34
CA GLY A 24 -12.65 -0.48 -7.96
C GLY A 24 -11.16 -0.70 -7.80
N THR A 25 -10.75 -0.89 -6.56
CA THR A 25 -9.37 -1.19 -6.19
C THR A 25 -9.29 -2.52 -5.45
N VAL A 26 -8.17 -3.21 -5.64
CA VAL A 26 -7.80 -4.39 -4.86
C VAL A 26 -6.51 -4.09 -4.13
N ARG A 27 -6.47 -4.40 -2.85
CA ARG A 27 -5.32 -4.17 -1.96
C ARG A 27 -4.93 -5.49 -1.31
N THR A 28 -3.66 -5.87 -1.40
CA THR A 28 -3.10 -7.10 -0.86
C THR A 28 -1.79 -6.80 -0.13
N PHE A 29 -1.46 -7.59 0.89
CA PHE A 29 -0.19 -7.47 1.61
C PHE A 29 0.85 -8.47 1.10
N GLN A 30 0.40 -9.66 0.69
CA GLN A 30 1.27 -10.68 0.14
C GLN A 30 1.21 -10.69 -1.40
N ASN A 31 2.35 -11.00 -2.03
CA ASN A 31 2.49 -11.04 -3.49
C ASN A 31 1.74 -12.22 -4.10
N ASP A 32 1.75 -13.39 -3.47
CA ASP A 32 0.98 -14.56 -3.90
C ASP A 32 -0.52 -14.26 -3.97
N VAL A 33 -1.07 -13.56 -2.98
CA VAL A 33 -2.46 -13.10 -2.97
C VAL A 33 -2.72 -12.11 -4.11
N ARG A 34 -1.76 -11.22 -4.40
CA ARG A 34 -1.85 -10.25 -5.51
C ARG A 34 -1.91 -10.94 -6.87
N ASP A 35 -1.19 -12.05 -7.03
CA ASP A 35 -1.09 -12.78 -8.29
C ASP A 35 -2.34 -13.63 -8.57
N ILE A 36 -2.96 -14.20 -7.53
CA ILE A 36 -4.13 -15.07 -7.69
C ILE A 36 -5.46 -14.30 -7.77
N ILE A 37 -5.56 -13.14 -7.12
CA ILE A 37 -6.85 -12.45 -6.96
C ILE A 37 -7.52 -12.02 -8.28
N PRO A 38 -6.82 -11.58 -9.36
CA PRO A 38 -7.47 -11.21 -10.60
C PRO A 38 -8.15 -12.41 -11.27
N ASN A 39 -7.51 -13.58 -11.21
CA ASN A 39 -8.05 -14.82 -11.76
C ASN A 39 -9.27 -15.30 -10.98
N LEU A 40 -9.23 -15.21 -9.65
CA LEU A 40 -10.38 -15.53 -8.79
C LEU A 40 -11.56 -14.61 -9.07
N MET A 41 -11.32 -13.30 -9.18
CA MET A 41 -12.35 -12.32 -9.53
C MET A 41 -12.95 -12.62 -10.90
N LYS A 42 -12.11 -12.81 -11.93
CA LYS A 42 -12.54 -13.11 -13.29
C LYS A 42 -13.42 -14.37 -13.34
N ARG A 43 -12.97 -15.47 -12.74
CA ARG A 43 -13.75 -16.72 -12.68
C ARG A 43 -15.13 -16.52 -12.05
N ASN A 44 -15.19 -15.80 -10.93
CA ASN A 44 -16.44 -15.60 -10.22
C ASN A 44 -17.43 -14.75 -11.02
N ILE A 45 -16.99 -13.64 -11.61
CA ILE A 45 -17.87 -12.76 -12.38
C ILE A 45 -18.30 -13.38 -13.72
N GLU A 46 -17.47 -14.24 -14.32
CA GLU A 46 -17.86 -15.01 -15.50
C GLU A 46 -18.98 -16.03 -15.18
N GLY A 47 -18.88 -16.72 -14.04
CA GLY A 47 -19.94 -17.62 -13.57
C GLY A 47 -21.26 -16.89 -13.32
N ILE A 48 -21.21 -15.73 -12.65
CA ILE A 48 -22.39 -14.89 -12.41
C ILE A 48 -22.96 -14.39 -13.73
N ALA A 49 -22.14 -13.85 -14.64
CA ALA A 49 -22.61 -13.34 -15.93
C ALA A 49 -23.30 -14.45 -16.74
N SER A 50 -22.70 -15.66 -16.79
CA SER A 50 -23.28 -16.80 -17.49
C SER A 50 -24.64 -17.20 -16.94
N ALA A 51 -24.82 -17.17 -15.61
CA ALA A 51 -26.10 -17.52 -14.97
C ALA A 51 -27.25 -16.58 -15.38
N PHE A 52 -26.94 -15.33 -15.74
CA PHE A 52 -27.89 -14.33 -16.21
C PHE A 52 -27.90 -14.14 -17.74
N GLY A 53 -27.18 -14.97 -18.49
CA GLY A 53 -27.06 -14.83 -19.95
C GLY A 53 -26.32 -13.56 -20.41
N ALA A 54 -25.54 -12.94 -19.53
CA ALA A 54 -24.76 -11.75 -19.80
C ALA A 54 -23.33 -12.09 -20.25
N LYS A 55 -22.64 -11.10 -20.84
CA LYS A 55 -21.20 -11.16 -21.13
C LYS A 55 -20.46 -10.21 -20.21
N ILE A 56 -19.27 -10.59 -19.78
CA ILE A 56 -18.41 -9.76 -18.94
C ILE A 56 -17.12 -9.39 -19.69
N ASN A 57 -16.67 -8.15 -19.54
CA ASN A 57 -15.38 -7.68 -20.00
C ASN A 57 -14.55 -7.29 -18.78
N PHE A 58 -13.63 -8.16 -18.37
CA PHE A 58 -12.78 -7.92 -17.20
C PHE A 58 -11.45 -7.30 -17.63
N ARG A 59 -11.14 -6.13 -17.08
CA ARG A 59 -9.86 -5.43 -17.27
C ARG A 59 -9.17 -5.27 -15.94
N TRP A 60 -7.89 -5.62 -15.90
CA TRP A 60 -7.06 -5.51 -14.72
C TRP A 60 -5.86 -4.60 -14.99
N TYR A 61 -5.68 -3.59 -14.15
CA TYR A 61 -4.60 -2.62 -14.29
C TYR A 61 -3.73 -2.67 -13.02
N PRO A 62 -2.52 -3.24 -13.09
CA PRO A 62 -1.59 -3.20 -11.97
C PRO A 62 -1.20 -1.75 -11.64
N TYR A 63 -1.28 -1.37 -10.37
CA TYR A 63 -0.79 -0.09 -9.84
C TYR A 63 0.52 -0.32 -9.06
N ALA A 64 0.53 -0.16 -7.74
CA ALA A 64 1.71 -0.36 -6.90
C ALA A 64 1.74 -1.76 -6.23
N PRO A 65 2.92 -2.37 -6.04
CA PRO A 65 3.11 -3.50 -5.12
C PRO A 65 2.94 -3.07 -3.66
N SER A 66 2.94 -4.05 -2.75
CA SER A 66 3.03 -3.77 -1.32
C SER A 66 4.46 -3.35 -0.96
N VAL A 67 4.60 -2.42 -0.02
CA VAL A 67 5.91 -2.10 0.58
C VAL A 67 6.41 -3.32 1.33
N TYR A 68 7.60 -3.81 0.97
CA TYR A 68 8.20 -5.00 1.55
C TYR A 68 9.58 -4.67 2.13
N ASN A 69 9.66 -4.70 3.46
CA ASN A 69 10.89 -4.44 4.19
C ASN A 69 11.77 -5.69 4.21
N ASP A 70 12.98 -5.59 3.66
CA ASP A 70 13.93 -6.69 3.65
C ASP A 70 14.55 -6.89 5.05
N ASP A 71 14.36 -8.08 5.62
CA ASP A 71 14.79 -8.46 6.97
C ASP A 71 16.29 -8.25 7.23
N LYS A 72 17.12 -8.25 6.18
CA LYS A 72 18.57 -8.02 6.32
C LYS A 72 18.90 -6.64 6.91
N TYR A 73 18.01 -5.66 6.75
CA TYR A 73 18.21 -4.31 7.30
C TYR A 73 17.61 -4.11 8.69
N THR A 74 16.77 -5.02 9.18
CA THR A 74 16.05 -4.91 10.46
C THR A 74 16.99 -4.53 11.61
N LYS A 75 18.12 -5.23 11.74
CA LYS A 75 19.11 -4.95 12.79
C LYS A 75 19.70 -3.53 12.67
N ALA A 76 20.03 -3.07 11.46
CA ALA A 76 20.61 -1.73 11.26
C ALA A 76 19.58 -0.63 11.59
N VAL A 77 18.34 -0.82 11.14
CA VAL A 77 17.19 0.05 11.36
C VAL A 77 16.90 0.24 12.86
N THR A 78 16.84 -0.85 13.62
CA THR A 78 16.60 -0.81 15.08
C THR A 78 17.78 -0.20 15.84
N GLU A 79 19.02 -0.56 15.48
CA GLU A 79 20.20 -0.01 16.14
C GLU A 79 20.40 1.49 15.89
N ALA A 80 20.01 2.01 14.72
CA ALA A 80 20.13 3.42 14.41
C ALA A 80 19.29 4.29 15.34
N ALA A 81 18.05 3.86 15.63
CA ALA A 81 17.15 4.54 16.55
C ALA A 81 17.62 4.40 18.00
N THR A 82 17.91 3.17 18.44
CA THR A 82 18.30 2.90 19.85
C THR A 82 19.62 3.58 20.23
N LYS A 83 20.59 3.68 19.31
CA LYS A 83 21.84 4.44 19.54
C LYS A 83 21.59 5.93 19.84
N LEU A 84 20.53 6.50 19.28
CA LEU A 84 20.15 7.90 19.49
C LEU A 84 19.21 8.08 20.69
N GLY A 85 18.89 7.00 21.42
CA GLY A 85 17.93 7.01 22.51
C GLY A 85 16.47 7.08 22.06
N TYR A 86 16.19 6.85 20.77
CA TYR A 86 14.82 6.85 20.25
C TYR A 86 14.10 5.53 20.50
N LYS A 87 12.79 5.61 20.74
CA LYS A 87 11.92 4.46 20.93
C LYS A 87 11.63 3.78 19.59
N VAL A 88 11.76 2.46 19.55
CA VAL A 88 11.35 1.62 18.41
C VAL A 88 10.07 0.87 18.80
N VAL A 89 9.14 0.76 17.86
CA VAL A 89 7.91 -0.01 18.01
C VAL A 89 7.69 -0.87 16.78
N GLU A 90 6.91 -1.94 16.94
CA GLU A 90 6.45 -2.72 15.79
C GLU A 90 5.54 -1.87 14.91
N ALA A 91 5.85 -1.82 13.61
CA ALA A 91 5.10 -1.04 12.65
C ALA A 91 3.76 -1.70 12.36
N LYS A 92 2.67 -0.96 12.56
CA LYS A 92 1.35 -1.40 12.09
C LYS A 92 1.29 -1.28 10.56
N GLN A 93 0.64 -2.25 9.94
CA GLN A 93 0.37 -2.21 8.50
C GLN A 93 -0.60 -1.07 8.16
N SER A 94 -0.36 -0.40 7.02
CA SER A 94 -1.28 0.59 6.46
C SER A 94 -2.04 0.00 5.29
N ALA A 95 -3.32 0.36 5.16
CA ALA A 95 -4.10 0.04 3.97
C ALA A 95 -3.74 0.95 2.78
N GLY A 96 -2.97 2.02 2.99
CA GLY A 96 -2.48 2.92 1.94
C GLY A 96 -1.56 2.22 0.94
N GLY A 97 -1.49 2.75 -0.29
CA GLY A 97 -0.48 2.35 -1.27
C GLY A 97 0.64 3.39 -1.28
N GLU A 98 1.89 2.94 -1.37
CA GLU A 98 3.08 3.78 -1.34
C GLU A 98 4.00 3.38 -2.50
N ASP A 99 4.40 4.34 -3.33
CA ASP A 99 5.13 4.05 -4.58
C ASP A 99 6.60 3.67 -4.33
N PHE A 100 7.10 3.89 -3.10
CA PHE A 100 8.39 3.38 -2.64
C PHE A 100 8.54 1.86 -2.89
N ALA A 101 7.43 1.13 -2.85
CA ALA A 101 7.39 -0.29 -3.17
C ALA A 101 7.97 -0.61 -4.56
N LEU A 102 7.90 0.32 -5.52
CA LEU A 102 8.50 0.15 -6.84
C LEU A 102 10.03 0.05 -6.78
N TYR A 103 10.71 0.83 -5.93
CA TYR A 103 12.15 0.71 -5.70
C TYR A 103 12.50 -0.67 -5.12
N GLN A 104 11.67 -1.14 -4.19
CA GLN A 104 11.85 -2.45 -3.54
C GLN A 104 11.70 -3.63 -4.50
N THR A 105 11.09 -3.44 -5.69
CA THR A 105 11.09 -4.47 -6.75
C THR A 105 12.42 -4.60 -7.49
N LYS A 106 13.31 -3.61 -7.34
CA LYS A 106 14.59 -3.55 -8.07
C LYS A 106 15.76 -3.85 -7.15
N ILE A 107 15.72 -3.33 -5.94
CA ILE A 107 16.76 -3.49 -4.94
C ILE A 107 16.14 -3.67 -3.56
N PRO A 108 16.82 -4.39 -2.65
CA PRO A 108 16.41 -4.46 -1.25
C PRO A 108 16.26 -3.10 -0.60
N GLY A 109 15.20 -2.90 0.17
CA GLY A 109 14.93 -1.64 0.86
C GLY A 109 14.18 -1.82 2.18
N TYR A 110 14.14 -0.76 2.98
CA TYR A 110 13.43 -0.74 4.25
C TYR A 110 12.78 0.63 4.45
N PHE A 111 11.47 0.64 4.67
CA PHE A 111 10.63 1.81 4.87
C PHE A 111 10.12 1.82 6.32
N VAL A 112 10.14 2.98 6.97
CA VAL A 112 9.82 3.11 8.39
C VAL A 112 8.76 4.16 8.63
N TRP A 113 7.94 3.94 9.65
CA TRP A 113 7.11 5.01 10.21
C TRP A 113 7.98 5.96 11.02
N MET A 114 7.75 7.27 10.84
CA MET A 114 8.30 8.30 11.71
C MET A 114 7.18 8.84 12.58
N GLY A 115 7.38 8.84 13.90
CA GLY A 115 6.43 9.44 14.84
C GLY A 115 6.50 10.96 14.74
N VAL A 116 5.39 11.60 14.38
CA VAL A 116 5.34 13.05 14.13
C VAL A 116 4.34 13.81 15.01
N GLY A 117 3.77 13.19 16.04
CA GLY A 117 2.90 13.88 17.02
C GLY A 117 1.59 14.48 16.48
N GLY A 118 1.23 14.18 15.22
CA GLY A 118 0.04 14.73 14.57
C GLY A 118 -1.28 14.24 15.18
N SER A 119 -2.31 15.09 15.09
CA SER A 119 -3.64 14.83 15.67
C SER A 119 -4.67 14.31 14.66
N LYS A 120 -4.34 14.36 13.37
CA LYS A 120 -5.21 13.98 12.25
C LYS A 120 -4.45 13.07 11.30
N GLU A 121 -5.20 12.18 10.65
CA GLU A 121 -4.70 11.26 9.63
C GLU A 121 -4.21 12.00 8.37
N TRP A 122 -3.45 11.30 7.53
CA TRP A 122 -3.04 11.85 6.23
C TRP A 122 -4.24 12.25 5.38
N HIS A 123 -4.05 13.29 4.56
CA HIS A 123 -5.05 13.89 3.67
C HIS A 123 -6.22 14.60 4.39
N HIS A 124 -6.23 14.67 5.71
CA HIS A 124 -7.20 15.49 6.43
C HIS A 124 -6.89 16.99 6.22
N PRO A 125 -7.88 17.88 5.97
CA PRO A 125 -7.63 19.31 5.73
C PRO A 125 -6.90 20.04 6.87
N SER A 126 -7.07 19.55 8.10
CA SER A 126 -6.37 20.05 9.30
C SER A 126 -5.20 19.17 9.73
N TYR A 127 -4.60 18.41 8.80
CA TYR A 127 -3.39 17.64 9.07
C TYR A 127 -2.29 18.56 9.65
N ASN A 128 -1.61 18.07 10.68
CA ASN A 128 -0.51 18.75 11.34
C ASN A 128 0.54 17.76 11.83
N LEU A 129 1.71 18.28 12.18
CA LEU A 129 2.81 17.52 12.75
C LEU A 129 3.59 18.38 13.76
N ASP A 130 4.32 17.72 14.64
CA ASP A 130 5.32 18.30 15.54
C ASP A 130 6.67 18.41 14.78
N GLU A 131 7.16 19.65 14.62
CA GLU A 131 8.37 19.95 13.85
C GLU A 131 9.65 19.40 14.50
N GLU A 132 9.64 19.08 15.80
CA GLU A 132 10.76 18.39 16.46
C GLU A 132 11.06 17.03 15.81
N ALA A 133 10.07 16.42 15.16
CA ALA A 133 10.25 15.19 14.40
C ALA A 133 11.21 15.33 13.21
N LEU A 134 11.43 16.55 12.70
CA LEU A 134 12.42 16.81 11.64
C LEU A 134 13.84 16.48 12.13
N ILE A 135 14.18 16.91 13.34
CA ILE A 135 15.48 16.64 13.96
C ILE A 135 15.65 15.13 14.20
N VAL A 136 14.59 14.46 14.68
CA VAL A 136 14.56 13.01 14.89
C VAL A 136 14.84 12.27 13.58
N ALA A 137 14.09 12.58 12.52
CA ALA A 137 14.23 11.94 11.21
C ALA A 137 15.63 12.16 10.61
N ALA A 138 16.13 13.40 10.61
CA ALA A 138 17.43 13.74 10.04
C ALA A 138 18.57 12.99 10.76
N ARG A 139 18.56 12.99 12.10
CA ARG A 139 19.57 12.27 12.90
C ARG A 139 19.46 10.76 12.70
N TYR A 140 18.23 10.23 12.66
CA TYR A 140 17.97 8.82 12.43
C TYR A 140 18.54 8.34 11.09
N PHE A 141 18.19 8.97 9.98
CA PHE A 141 18.67 8.56 8.66
C PHE A 141 20.19 8.76 8.50
N SER A 142 20.76 9.82 9.06
CA SER A 142 22.23 10.02 9.09
C SER A 142 22.95 8.89 9.84
N CYS A 143 22.43 8.47 10.99
CA CYS A 143 22.95 7.34 11.76
C CYS A 143 22.77 6.01 11.01
N LEU A 144 21.60 5.80 10.39
CA LEU A 144 21.26 4.60 9.65
C LEU A 144 22.19 4.38 8.46
N VAL A 145 22.43 5.42 7.64
CA VAL A 145 23.32 5.33 6.47
C VAL A 145 24.71 4.85 6.88
N ARG A 146 25.29 5.41 7.96
CA ARG A 146 26.61 4.99 8.46
C ARG A 146 26.63 3.51 8.88
N LYS A 147 25.57 3.03 9.55
CA LYS A 147 25.44 1.64 10.00
C LYS A 147 25.24 0.65 8.86
N VAL A 148 24.49 1.05 7.82
CA VAL A 148 24.29 0.20 6.64
C VAL A 148 25.58 0.11 5.84
N LEU A 149 26.25 1.24 5.58
CA LEU A 149 27.50 1.26 4.82
C LEU A 149 28.63 0.50 5.54
N SER A 150 28.75 0.60 6.86
CA SER A 150 29.79 -0.12 7.62
C SER A 150 29.60 -1.65 7.66
N ARG A 151 28.50 -2.17 7.11
CA ARG A 151 28.23 -3.62 7.00
C ARG A 151 28.33 -4.12 5.55
N LEU A 152 28.40 -3.19 4.60
CA LEU A 152 28.57 -3.48 3.18
C LEU A 152 30.04 -3.40 2.74
N LEU A 153 30.84 -2.65 3.51
CA LEU A 153 32.31 -2.61 3.43
C LEU A 153 32.90 -3.59 4.45
#